data_AF-A0A7V6U831-F1
#
_entry.id   AF-A0A7V6U831-F1
#
_cell.length_a   1.000
_cell.length_b   1.000
_cell.length_c   1.000
_cell.angle_alpha   90.00
_cell.angle_beta   90.00
_cell.angle_gamma   90.00
#
_symmetry.space_group_name_H-M   'P 1'
#
loop_
_entity.id
_entity.type
_entity.pdbx_description
1 polymer ?
#
loop_
_entity_poly.entity_id
_entity_poly.type
_entity_poly.pdbx_seq_one_letter_code
_entity_poly.pdbx_strand_id
1 'polypeptide(L)'
;VDCTPQFFGRDVLVLRKLSELLDIHILTSTGCFAAGNDKHIPSFFYGKDERGIAKIWVEEWKNGIGGTGIKPGIIKVAVDKGPLSEIDNKVVSAACITYHETGLTIMCHTGEKECAMQVLEIIKKYKVPASKLIIAHADSIEDKNTIFKLADEGCYVEYDWIGIKPIGYHVQLIKETIEKGFTAQILLSQDAGQYSVGEKDGGKEKFRPYTYVEKQLIPELIKELDIRIIDKIQKVNPLYALSIQ
;
A
#
# COMPACT_ATOMS: atom_id res chain seq x y z
N VAL A 1 5.65 -6.93 3.05
CA VAL A 1 4.46 -6.39 3.75
C VAL A 1 3.25 -7.10 3.17
N ASP A 2 2.39 -7.63 4.02
CA ASP A 2 1.08 -8.14 3.60
C ASP A 2 0.04 -7.03 3.79
N CYS A 3 -0.52 -6.57 2.68
CA CYS A 3 -1.45 -5.45 2.65
C CYS A 3 -2.92 -5.92 2.55
N THR A 4 -3.24 -7.12 3.01
CA THR A 4 -4.61 -7.64 3.00
C THR A 4 -5.38 -7.09 4.22
N PRO A 5 -6.38 -6.22 4.06
CA PRO A 5 -7.14 -5.70 5.20
C PRO A 5 -8.21 -6.69 5.68
N GLN A 6 -8.86 -6.35 6.81
CA GLN A 6 -10.02 -7.10 7.29
C GLN A 6 -11.13 -7.12 6.22
N PHE A 7 -11.85 -8.25 6.13
CA PHE A 7 -12.91 -8.51 5.12
C PHE A 7 -12.43 -8.72 3.68
N PHE A 8 -11.12 -8.62 3.43
CA PHE A 8 -10.49 -8.96 2.15
C PHE A 8 -9.63 -10.24 2.19
N GLY A 9 -9.71 -11.00 3.29
CA GLY A 9 -9.02 -12.29 3.44
C GLY A 9 -7.81 -12.30 4.38
N ARG A 10 -7.60 -11.24 5.18
CA ARG A 10 -6.50 -11.18 6.16
C ARG A 10 -6.56 -12.34 7.16
N ASP A 11 -5.45 -13.07 7.30
CA ASP A 11 -5.26 -14.09 8.35
C ASP A 11 -3.90 -13.93 9.04
N VAL A 12 -3.89 -13.25 10.19
CA VAL A 12 -2.66 -12.95 10.94
C VAL A 12 -2.00 -14.19 11.55
N LEU A 13 -2.74 -15.28 11.79
CA LEU A 13 -2.18 -16.50 12.35
C LEU A 13 -1.40 -17.27 11.28
N VAL A 14 -1.92 -17.30 10.05
CA VAL A 14 -1.19 -17.82 8.89
C VAL A 14 0.07 -16.98 8.65
N LEU A 15 -0.03 -15.65 8.66
CA LEU A 15 1.14 -14.78 8.48
C LEU A 15 2.20 -15.01 9.56
N ARG A 16 1.82 -15.14 10.84
CA ARG A 16 2.78 -15.48 11.91
C ARG A 16 3.46 -16.81 11.64
N LYS A 17 2.70 -17.85 11.29
CA LYS A 17 3.27 -19.18 11.00
C LYS A 17 4.25 -19.13 9.82
N LEU A 18 3.94 -18.38 8.76
CA LEU A 18 4.85 -18.20 7.63
C LEU A 18 6.10 -17.43 8.02
N SER A 19 5.97 -16.37 8.82
CA SER A 19 7.09 -15.58 9.35
C SER A 19 8.06 -16.45 10.15
N GLU A 20 7.55 -17.29 11.06
CA GLU A 20 8.34 -18.21 11.87
C GLU A 20 8.97 -19.34 11.05
N LEU A 21 8.23 -19.93 10.12
CA LEU A 21 8.72 -21.05 9.30
C LEU A 21 9.81 -20.65 8.30
N LEU A 22 9.72 -19.44 7.77
CA LEU A 22 10.62 -18.95 6.71
C LEU A 22 11.72 -18.02 7.25
N ASP A 23 11.68 -17.69 8.54
CA ASP A 23 12.57 -16.71 9.18
C ASP A 23 12.59 -15.36 8.45
N ILE A 24 11.38 -14.83 8.18
CA ILE A 24 11.20 -13.53 7.52
C ILE A 24 10.27 -12.63 8.32
N HIS A 25 10.49 -11.32 8.23
CA HIS A 25 9.59 -10.34 8.82
C HIS A 25 8.37 -10.09 7.93
N ILE A 26 7.17 -10.29 8.49
CA ILE A 26 5.91 -9.96 7.82
C ILE A 26 5.19 -8.87 8.63
N LEU A 27 5.08 -7.68 8.04
CA LEU A 27 4.19 -6.63 8.53
C LEU A 27 2.79 -6.87 7.95
N THR A 28 1.77 -6.95 8.82
CA THR A 28 0.35 -7.01 8.44
C THR A 28 -0.31 -5.63 8.58
N SER A 29 -1.52 -5.47 8.04
CA SER A 29 -2.26 -4.21 8.03
C SER A 29 -3.51 -4.24 8.90
N THR A 30 -3.94 -3.05 9.32
CA THR A 30 -5.36 -2.77 9.63
C THR A 30 -6.00 -2.06 8.44
N GLY A 31 -7.25 -1.63 8.55
CA GLY A 31 -7.96 -0.91 7.50
C GLY A 31 -9.04 -1.73 6.78
N CYS A 32 -9.40 -1.33 5.56
CA CYS A 32 -10.46 -1.92 4.75
C CYS A 32 -10.25 -1.70 3.24
N PHE A 33 -11.05 -2.34 2.40
CA PHE A 33 -10.94 -2.27 0.94
C PHE A 33 -12.27 -1.78 0.34
N ALA A 34 -12.39 -0.48 0.03
CA ALA A 34 -13.60 0.09 -0.58
C ALA A 34 -13.61 -0.05 -2.12
N ALA A 35 -12.44 -0.15 -2.74
CA ALA A 35 -12.35 -0.36 -4.18
C ALA A 35 -13.10 -1.62 -4.65
N GLY A 36 -13.54 -1.61 -5.91
CA GLY A 36 -14.33 -2.68 -6.50
C GLY A 36 -15.83 -2.52 -6.21
N ASN A 37 -16.34 -1.28 -6.23
CA ASN A 37 -17.72 -0.92 -5.92
C ASN A 37 -18.13 -1.37 -4.51
N ASP A 38 -17.31 -1.04 -3.51
CA ASP A 38 -17.55 -1.30 -2.09
C ASP A 38 -17.76 -2.77 -1.69
N LYS A 39 -17.47 -3.73 -2.58
CA LYS A 39 -17.81 -5.14 -2.41
C LYS A 39 -17.34 -5.74 -1.08
N HIS A 40 -16.24 -5.22 -0.54
CA HIS A 40 -15.61 -5.72 0.69
C HIS A 40 -15.84 -4.83 1.91
N ILE A 41 -16.64 -3.77 1.78
CA ILE A 41 -17.04 -2.93 2.91
C ILE A 41 -18.13 -3.65 3.71
N PRO A 42 -17.91 -3.89 5.01
CA PRO A 42 -18.93 -4.50 5.84
C PRO A 42 -20.10 -3.51 6.05
N SER A 43 -21.34 -4.01 6.00
CA SER A 43 -22.56 -3.19 6.02
C SER A 43 -22.65 -2.22 7.20
N PHE A 44 -22.11 -2.59 8.36
CA PHE A 44 -22.14 -1.74 9.54
C PHE A 44 -21.22 -0.50 9.45
N PHE A 45 -20.29 -0.43 8.50
CA PHE A 45 -19.47 0.77 8.26
C PHE A 45 -20.32 1.93 7.72
N TYR A 46 -21.37 1.66 6.95
CA TYR A 46 -22.26 2.72 6.43
C TYR A 46 -22.99 3.47 7.55
N GLY A 47 -23.32 2.80 8.65
CA GLY A 47 -23.93 3.40 9.83
C GLY A 47 -22.93 4.04 10.82
N LYS A 48 -21.63 4.04 10.50
CA LYS A 48 -20.59 4.69 11.31
C LYS A 48 -20.13 5.99 10.65
N ASP A 49 -19.58 6.88 11.46
CA ASP A 49 -18.73 7.98 11.01
C ASP A 49 -17.27 7.52 10.95
N GLU A 50 -16.39 8.40 10.45
CA GLU A 50 -14.95 8.12 10.33
C GLU A 50 -14.29 7.83 11.69
N ARG A 51 -14.78 8.42 12.78
CA ARG A 51 -14.28 8.16 14.15
C ARG A 51 -14.65 6.76 14.62
N GLY A 52 -15.87 6.32 14.33
CA GLY A 52 -16.36 4.98 14.66
C GLY A 52 -15.60 3.89 13.92
N ILE A 53 -15.19 4.14 12.67
CA ILE A 53 -14.32 3.24 11.91
C ILE A 53 -12.90 3.26 12.47
N ALA A 54 -12.31 4.45 12.67
CA ALA A 54 -10.95 4.60 13.20
C ALA A 54 -10.79 3.90 14.56
N LYS A 55 -11.80 3.96 15.43
CA LYS A 55 -11.79 3.26 16.72
C LYS A 55 -11.50 1.77 16.58
N ILE A 56 -12.01 1.11 15.54
CA ILE A 56 -11.78 -0.32 15.29
C ILE A 56 -10.30 -0.55 14.97
N TRP A 57 -9.71 0.26 14.09
CA TRP A 57 -8.32 0.11 13.66
C TRP A 57 -7.33 0.47 14.77
N VAL A 58 -7.63 1.50 15.56
CA VAL A 58 -6.86 1.87 16.75
C VAL A 58 -6.89 0.75 17.80
N GLU A 59 -8.04 0.09 17.98
CA GLU A 59 -8.16 -1.05 18.89
C GLU A 59 -7.27 -2.23 18.45
N GLU A 60 -7.22 -2.54 17.16
CA GLU A 60 -6.31 -3.56 16.61
C GLU A 60 -4.83 -3.21 16.87
N TRP A 61 -4.46 -1.93 16.76
CA TRP A 61 -3.11 -1.46 17.07
C TRP A 61 -2.78 -1.51 18.57
N LYS A 62 -3.73 -1.12 19.44
CA LYS A 62 -3.53 -1.13 20.89
C LYS A 62 -3.46 -2.54 21.45
N ASN A 63 -4.43 -3.38 21.10
CA ASN A 63 -4.70 -4.65 21.79
C ASN A 63 -4.47 -5.90 20.91
N GLY A 64 -4.12 -5.72 19.64
CA GLY A 64 -3.88 -6.80 18.70
C GLY A 64 -5.12 -7.20 17.92
N ILE A 65 -4.89 -7.76 16.74
CA ILE A 65 -5.92 -8.17 15.78
C ILE A 65 -6.61 -9.43 16.30
N GLY A 66 -7.92 -9.37 16.48
CA GLY A 66 -8.75 -10.54 16.81
C GLY A 66 -8.34 -11.28 18.09
N GLY A 67 -7.78 -10.58 19.08
CA GLY A 67 -7.33 -11.19 20.34
C GLY A 67 -6.06 -12.05 20.23
N THR A 68 -5.36 -11.99 19.09
CA THR A 68 -4.14 -12.80 18.85
C THR A 68 -2.87 -12.21 19.46
N GLY A 69 -2.93 -10.95 19.91
CA GLY A 69 -1.77 -10.16 20.31
C GLY A 69 -0.90 -9.65 19.15
N ILE A 70 -1.17 -10.07 17.90
CA ILE A 70 -0.47 -9.60 16.70
C ILE A 70 -0.99 -8.21 16.33
N LYS A 71 -0.09 -7.25 16.14
CA LYS A 71 -0.45 -5.85 15.85
C LYS A 71 -0.21 -5.49 14.38
N PRO A 72 -1.03 -4.60 13.79
CA PRO A 72 -0.79 -4.05 12.47
C PRO A 72 0.44 -3.13 12.47
N GLY A 73 1.19 -3.14 11.36
CA GLY A 73 2.30 -2.22 11.10
C GLY A 73 1.99 -1.13 10.08
N ILE A 74 0.79 -1.14 9.48
CA ILE A 74 0.36 -0.17 8.47
C ILE A 74 -1.18 -0.09 8.43
N ILE A 75 -1.71 1.04 7.96
CA ILE A 75 -3.13 1.20 7.64
C ILE A 75 -3.29 1.00 6.14
N LYS A 76 -4.01 -0.03 5.70
CA LYS A 76 -4.36 -0.22 4.29
C LYS A 76 -5.78 0.25 4.03
N VAL A 77 -5.94 1.22 3.15
CA VAL A 77 -7.23 1.57 2.55
C VAL A 77 -7.18 1.34 1.05
N ALA A 78 -8.36 1.19 0.44
CA ALA A 78 -8.54 1.19 -1.00
C ALA A 78 -9.77 2.01 -1.33
N VAL A 79 -9.73 2.74 -2.44
CA VAL A 79 -10.84 3.55 -2.93
C VAL A 79 -11.13 3.23 -4.38
N ASP A 80 -12.38 3.43 -4.80
CA ASP A 80 -12.74 3.35 -6.21
C ASP A 80 -12.08 4.48 -7.03
N LYS A 81 -12.15 4.35 -8.37
CA LYS A 81 -11.73 5.41 -9.29
C LYS A 81 -12.53 6.68 -9.03
N GLY A 82 -11.91 7.84 -9.27
CA GLY A 82 -12.53 9.11 -8.96
C GLY A 82 -13.83 9.37 -9.75
N PRO A 83 -14.74 10.19 -9.20
CA PRO A 83 -14.66 10.86 -7.90
C PRO A 83 -14.94 9.93 -6.70
N LEU A 84 -14.30 10.19 -5.55
CA LEU A 84 -14.50 9.43 -4.32
C LEU A 84 -15.96 9.48 -3.84
N SER A 85 -16.52 8.32 -3.55
CA SER A 85 -17.85 8.19 -2.92
C SER A 85 -17.85 8.65 -1.45
N GLU A 86 -19.02 8.68 -0.82
CA GLU A 86 -19.12 8.98 0.62
C GLU A 86 -18.31 7.98 1.46
N ILE A 87 -18.40 6.68 1.15
CA ILE A 87 -17.71 5.65 1.91
C ILE A 87 -16.21 5.68 1.65
N ASP A 88 -15.75 5.96 0.42
CA ASP A 88 -14.33 6.19 0.11
C ASP A 88 -13.76 7.33 0.97
N ASN A 89 -14.45 8.48 0.96
CA ASN A 89 -14.06 9.64 1.78
C ASN A 89 -13.99 9.29 3.27
N LYS A 90 -14.97 8.51 3.74
CA LYS A 90 -15.10 8.10 5.14
C LYS A 90 -13.96 7.17 5.58
N VAL A 91 -13.60 6.19 4.76
CA VAL A 91 -12.51 5.24 5.10
C VAL A 91 -11.13 5.90 5.05
N VAL A 92 -10.88 6.82 4.11
CA VAL A 92 -9.64 7.60 4.05
C VAL A 92 -9.55 8.57 5.24
N SER A 93 -10.66 9.20 5.60
CA SER A 93 -10.75 10.05 6.80
C SER A 93 -10.47 9.26 8.09
N ALA A 94 -11.04 8.06 8.20
CA ALA A 94 -10.79 7.16 9.32
C ALA A 94 -9.30 6.76 9.40
N ALA A 95 -8.63 6.61 8.25
CA ALA A 95 -7.21 6.28 8.20
C ALA A 95 -6.37 7.44 8.74
N CYS A 96 -6.74 8.67 8.41
CA CYS A 96 -6.10 9.87 8.95
C CYS A 96 -6.23 9.98 10.47
N ILE A 97 -7.43 9.70 11.01
CA ILE A 97 -7.64 9.68 12.47
C ILE A 97 -6.81 8.57 13.12
N THR A 98 -6.78 7.39 12.51
CA THR A 98 -5.98 6.26 12.99
C THR A 98 -4.49 6.59 13.00
N TYR A 99 -3.98 7.28 11.97
CA TYR A 99 -2.60 7.78 11.94
C TYR A 99 -2.29 8.63 13.17
N HIS A 100 -3.14 9.61 13.52
CA HIS A 100 -2.89 10.49 14.66
C HIS A 100 -2.85 9.76 16.01
N GLU A 101 -3.56 8.64 16.12
CA GLU A 101 -3.62 7.82 17.35
C GLU A 101 -2.51 6.77 17.44
N THR A 102 -1.84 6.45 16.33
CA THR A 102 -0.97 5.25 16.23
C THR A 102 0.39 5.48 15.57
N GLY A 103 0.55 6.57 14.82
CA GLY A 103 1.75 6.84 14.00
C GLY A 103 1.92 5.94 12.78
N LEU A 104 0.97 5.02 12.50
CA LEU A 104 1.05 4.08 11.38
C LEU A 104 0.92 4.80 10.03
N THR A 105 1.80 4.47 9.08
CA THR A 105 1.70 4.93 7.69
C THR A 105 0.42 4.45 7.03
N ILE A 106 -0.15 5.30 6.17
CA ILE A 106 -1.34 5.00 5.36
C ILE A 106 -0.87 4.56 3.98
N MET A 107 -1.27 3.37 3.56
CA MET A 107 -1.13 2.93 2.17
C MET A 107 -2.51 2.90 1.54
N CYS A 108 -2.67 3.62 0.43
CA CYS A 108 -3.94 3.71 -0.28
C CYS A 108 -3.82 3.09 -1.67
N HIS A 109 -4.66 2.11 -1.97
CA HIS A 109 -4.92 1.68 -3.35
C HIS A 109 -5.81 2.73 -4.02
N THR A 110 -5.27 3.41 -5.03
CA THR A 110 -5.97 4.44 -5.81
C THR A 110 -5.97 4.08 -7.30
N GLY A 111 -4.79 3.80 -7.86
CA GLY A 111 -4.59 3.31 -9.22
C GLY A 111 -5.08 4.20 -10.37
N GLU A 112 -5.62 5.38 -10.06
CA GLU A 112 -6.20 6.35 -10.99
C GLU A 112 -5.91 7.78 -10.49
N LYS A 113 -5.82 8.74 -11.42
CA LYS A 113 -5.37 10.12 -11.16
C LYS A 113 -6.31 10.89 -10.22
N GLU A 114 -7.60 10.91 -10.52
CA GLU A 114 -8.57 11.72 -9.78
C GLU A 114 -8.70 11.25 -8.32
N CYS A 115 -8.86 9.94 -8.10
CA CYS A 115 -8.92 9.41 -6.73
C CYS A 115 -7.61 9.62 -5.95
N ALA A 116 -6.44 9.45 -6.59
CA ALA A 116 -5.16 9.67 -5.91
C ALA A 116 -4.99 11.12 -5.43
N MET A 117 -5.40 12.10 -6.24
CA MET A 117 -5.36 13.51 -5.87
C MET A 117 -6.37 13.84 -4.75
N GLN A 118 -7.59 13.30 -4.82
CA GLN A 118 -8.61 13.49 -3.78
C GLN A 118 -8.19 12.84 -2.44
N VAL A 119 -7.53 11.69 -2.46
CA VAL A 119 -6.94 11.08 -1.25
C VAL A 119 -5.88 12.01 -0.64
N LEU A 120 -4.98 12.58 -1.44
CA LEU A 120 -3.99 13.56 -0.95
C LEU A 120 -4.67 14.81 -0.33
N GLU A 121 -5.76 15.29 -0.92
CA GLU A 121 -6.53 16.42 -0.37
C GLU A 121 -7.10 16.11 1.02
N ILE A 122 -7.65 14.90 1.21
CA ILE A 122 -8.14 14.45 2.53
C ILE A 122 -6.98 14.36 3.54
N ILE A 123 -5.87 13.74 3.15
CA ILE A 123 -4.67 13.57 3.98
C ILE A 123 -4.16 14.94 4.48
N LYS A 124 -4.09 15.93 3.57
CA LYS A 124 -3.73 17.32 3.92
C LYS A 124 -4.76 18.00 4.82
N LYS A 125 -6.06 17.82 4.54
CA LYS A 125 -7.15 18.37 5.37
C LYS A 125 -7.06 17.89 6.82
N TYR A 126 -6.71 16.63 7.03
CA TYR A 126 -6.49 16.05 8.36
C TYR A 126 -5.10 16.32 8.95
N LYS A 127 -4.25 17.11 8.26
CA LYS A 127 -2.89 17.45 8.69
C LYS A 127 -2.00 16.22 8.92
N VAL A 128 -2.21 15.16 8.14
CA VAL A 128 -1.29 14.03 8.07
C VAL A 128 -0.15 14.42 7.11
N PRO A 129 1.13 14.27 7.50
CA PRO A 129 2.24 14.53 6.59
C PRO A 129 2.12 13.66 5.34
N ALA A 130 2.32 14.23 4.15
CA ALA A 130 2.27 13.47 2.90
C ALA A 130 3.31 12.32 2.87
N SER A 131 4.43 12.46 3.58
CA SER A 131 5.42 11.40 3.81
C SER A 131 4.90 10.21 4.63
N LYS A 132 3.65 10.24 5.06
CA LYS A 132 2.94 9.13 5.71
C LYS A 132 1.81 8.57 4.85
N LEU A 133 1.79 8.93 3.56
CA LEU A 133 0.93 8.36 2.54
C LEU A 133 1.77 7.62 1.49
N ILE A 134 1.43 6.35 1.27
CA ILE A 134 1.90 5.54 0.15
C ILE A 134 0.76 5.41 -0.87
N ILE A 135 1.02 5.84 -2.10
CA ILE A 135 0.15 5.66 -3.26
C ILE A 135 0.49 4.31 -3.89
N ALA A 136 -0.32 3.28 -3.59
CA ALA A 136 -0.18 1.96 -4.21
C ALA A 136 -0.73 1.99 -5.65
N HIS A 137 -0.15 1.15 -6.51
CA HIS A 137 -0.38 1.17 -7.96
C HIS A 137 -0.12 2.54 -8.59
N ALA A 138 0.87 3.30 -8.11
CA ALA A 138 1.20 4.59 -8.72
C ALA A 138 1.60 4.42 -10.20
N ASP A 139 2.18 3.27 -10.55
CA ASP A 139 2.52 2.83 -11.90
C ASP A 139 1.31 2.43 -12.77
N SER A 140 0.08 2.41 -12.25
CA SER A 140 -1.14 2.30 -13.06
C SER A 140 -1.75 3.66 -13.45
N ILE A 141 -1.31 4.76 -12.83
CA ILE A 141 -1.75 6.11 -13.18
C ILE A 141 -1.21 6.47 -14.58
N GLU A 142 -2.10 6.74 -15.54
CA GLU A 142 -1.71 7.00 -16.93
C GLU A 142 -0.91 8.30 -17.08
N ASP A 143 -1.30 9.35 -16.35
CA ASP A 143 -0.63 10.64 -16.36
C ASP A 143 0.55 10.67 -15.38
N LYS A 144 1.76 10.44 -15.90
CA LYS A 144 3.00 10.48 -15.09
C LYS A 144 3.21 11.82 -14.37
N ASN A 145 2.70 12.93 -14.88
CA ASN A 145 2.83 14.22 -14.17
C ASN A 145 2.07 14.19 -12.84
N THR A 146 0.99 13.42 -12.75
CA THR A 146 0.28 13.20 -11.48
C THR A 146 1.15 12.40 -10.51
N ILE A 147 1.84 11.35 -10.97
CA ILE A 147 2.79 10.59 -10.15
C ILE A 147 3.87 11.51 -9.57
N PHE A 148 4.48 12.34 -10.42
CA PHE A 148 5.54 13.27 -10.01
C PHE A 148 5.01 14.35 -9.07
N LYS A 149 3.80 14.86 -9.29
CA LYS A 149 3.16 15.81 -8.37
C LYS A 149 2.91 15.19 -6.99
N LEU A 150 2.43 13.95 -6.93
CA LEU A 150 2.25 13.24 -5.66
C LEU A 150 3.58 13.08 -4.91
N ALA A 151 4.65 12.74 -5.63
CA ALA A 151 5.98 12.63 -5.05
C ALA A 151 6.55 13.98 -4.58
N ASP A 152 6.35 15.06 -5.36
CA ASP A 152 6.75 16.43 -4.99
C ASP A 152 6.05 16.92 -3.71
N GLU A 153 4.78 16.54 -3.55
CA GLU A 153 4.00 16.80 -2.34
C GLU A 153 4.49 16.01 -1.12
N GLY A 154 5.38 15.03 -1.34
CA GLY A 154 6.04 14.24 -0.31
C GLY A 154 5.49 12.83 -0.14
N CYS A 155 4.52 12.40 -0.95
CA CYS A 155 3.99 11.04 -0.91
C CYS A 155 5.03 10.02 -1.38
N TYR A 156 4.96 8.81 -0.87
CA TYR A 156 5.61 7.68 -1.52
C TYR A 156 4.78 7.22 -2.72
N VAL A 157 5.44 7.00 -3.85
CA VAL A 157 4.86 6.40 -5.05
C VAL A 157 5.35 4.96 -5.13
N GLU A 158 4.44 4.01 -4.90
CA GLU A 158 4.77 2.59 -4.95
C GLU A 158 4.50 2.04 -6.35
N TYR A 159 5.54 1.48 -6.95
CA TYR A 159 5.47 0.75 -8.21
C TYR A 159 5.42 -0.74 -7.89
N ASP A 160 4.22 -1.30 -7.93
CA ASP A 160 3.92 -2.65 -7.46
C ASP A 160 3.33 -3.54 -8.57
N TRP A 161 3.19 -3.06 -9.80
CA TRP A 161 2.79 -3.88 -10.95
C TRP A 161 4.01 -4.52 -11.66
N ILE A 162 5.13 -4.64 -10.96
CA ILE A 162 6.35 -5.28 -11.46
C ILE A 162 6.08 -6.77 -11.73
N GLY A 163 6.24 -7.19 -12.99
CA GLY A 163 5.85 -8.51 -13.47
C GLY A 163 4.42 -8.61 -14.01
N ILE A 164 3.64 -7.52 -13.97
CA ILE A 164 2.39 -7.35 -14.75
C ILE A 164 2.68 -6.54 -16.02
N LYS A 165 3.35 -5.38 -15.88
CA LYS A 165 3.81 -4.59 -17.03
C LYS A 165 5.23 -4.98 -17.46
N PRO A 166 5.63 -4.71 -18.72
CA PRO A 166 7.00 -4.97 -19.18
C PRO A 166 8.05 -4.35 -18.25
N ILE A 167 9.16 -5.03 -18.01
CA ILE A 167 10.23 -4.54 -17.12
C ILE A 167 10.80 -3.19 -17.60
N GLY A 168 10.96 -3.02 -18.91
CA GLY A 168 11.43 -1.75 -19.49
C GLY A 168 10.55 -0.55 -19.17
N TYR A 169 9.23 -0.75 -18.97
CA TYR A 169 8.34 0.31 -18.51
C TYR A 169 8.70 0.79 -17.10
N HIS A 170 8.91 -0.14 -16.16
CA HIS A 170 9.26 0.21 -14.78
C HIS A 170 10.67 0.79 -14.68
N VAL A 171 11.63 0.26 -15.43
CA VAL A 171 12.99 0.84 -15.50
C VAL A 171 12.92 2.31 -15.94
N GLN A 172 12.17 2.60 -17.00
CA GLN A 172 12.02 3.96 -17.50
C GLN A 172 11.27 4.87 -16.50
N LEU A 173 10.17 4.39 -15.90
CA LEU A 173 9.41 5.16 -14.91
C LEU A 173 10.26 5.50 -13.67
N ILE A 174 11.06 4.55 -13.19
CA ILE A 174 11.99 4.77 -12.06
C ILE A 174 13.05 5.81 -12.43
N LYS A 175 13.66 5.71 -13.62
CA LYS A 175 14.64 6.69 -14.11
C LYS A 175 14.05 8.09 -14.19
N GLU A 176 12.87 8.24 -14.79
CA GLU A 176 12.20 9.54 -14.89
C GLU A 176 11.88 10.13 -13.50
N THR A 177 11.47 9.29 -12.55
CA THR A 177 11.20 9.73 -11.17
C THR A 177 12.46 10.18 -10.45
N ILE A 178 13.59 9.51 -10.69
CA ILE A 178 14.91 9.91 -10.19
C ILE A 178 15.36 11.23 -10.83
N GLU A 179 15.23 11.37 -12.14
CA GLU A 179 15.59 12.59 -12.89
C GLU A 179 14.78 13.81 -12.44
N LYS A 180 13.53 13.60 -11.98
CA LYS A 180 12.70 14.63 -11.36
C LYS A 180 13.09 14.98 -9.91
N GLY A 181 14.05 14.26 -9.33
CA GLY A 181 14.55 14.50 -7.97
C GLY A 181 13.84 13.70 -6.87
N PHE A 182 12.92 12.80 -7.23
CA PHE A 182 12.04 12.12 -6.27
C PHE A 182 12.50 10.71 -5.89
N THR A 183 13.83 10.46 -5.89
CA THR A 183 14.39 9.14 -5.56
C THR A 183 13.96 8.63 -4.17
N ALA A 184 13.78 9.54 -3.20
CA ALA A 184 13.41 9.18 -1.84
C ALA A 184 11.94 8.75 -1.69
N GLN A 185 11.10 9.03 -2.69
CA GLN A 185 9.67 8.73 -2.70
C GLN A 185 9.35 7.39 -3.37
N ILE A 186 10.32 6.74 -4.00
CA ILE A 186 10.08 5.48 -4.72
C ILE A 186 9.99 4.32 -3.73
N LEU A 187 8.92 3.53 -3.83
CA LEU A 187 8.81 2.20 -3.25
C LEU A 187 8.57 1.17 -4.36
N LEU A 188 9.07 -0.05 -4.18
CA LEU A 188 8.95 -1.13 -5.16
C LEU A 188 8.29 -2.36 -4.52
N SER A 189 7.38 -2.97 -5.25
CA SER A 189 6.76 -4.25 -4.89
C SER A 189 6.33 -4.99 -6.16
N GLN A 190 5.49 -6.01 -6.04
CA GLN A 190 5.04 -6.81 -7.18
C GLN A 190 3.57 -7.24 -7.12
N ASP A 191 2.85 -6.82 -6.07
CA ASP A 191 1.43 -7.10 -5.81
C ASP A 191 1.04 -8.52 -6.27
N ALA A 192 1.69 -9.51 -5.65
CA ALA A 192 1.71 -10.89 -6.12
C ALA A 192 1.40 -11.86 -4.99
N GLY A 193 1.27 -13.13 -5.37
CA GLY A 193 1.04 -14.22 -4.43
C GLY A 193 -0.37 -14.34 -3.88
N GLN A 194 -1.36 -13.92 -4.67
CA GLN A 194 -2.76 -14.13 -4.37
C GLN A 194 -3.09 -15.64 -4.26
N TYR A 195 -3.97 -15.97 -3.32
CA TYR A 195 -4.57 -17.28 -3.16
C TYR A 195 -6.09 -17.13 -3.24
N SER A 196 -6.71 -17.74 -4.24
CA SER A 196 -8.15 -17.64 -4.50
C SER A 196 -8.90 -18.76 -3.79
N VAL A 197 -9.44 -18.46 -2.61
CA VAL A 197 -10.29 -19.40 -1.86
C VAL A 197 -11.48 -19.84 -2.74
N GLY A 198 -11.68 -21.14 -2.88
CA GLY A 198 -12.73 -21.74 -3.71
C GLY A 198 -12.29 -22.16 -5.10
N GLU A 199 -11.11 -21.74 -5.57
CA GLU A 199 -10.50 -22.30 -6.78
C GLU A 199 -9.65 -23.55 -6.45
N LYS A 200 -9.54 -24.49 -7.41
CA LYS A 200 -8.70 -25.68 -7.27
C LYS A 200 -7.26 -25.25 -6.97
N ASP A 201 -6.65 -25.83 -5.93
CA ASP A 201 -5.31 -25.51 -5.45
C ASP A 201 -5.09 -24.00 -5.21
N GLY A 202 -6.16 -23.26 -4.87
CA GLY A 202 -6.11 -21.82 -4.63
C GLY A 202 -5.88 -20.97 -5.88
N GLY A 203 -6.15 -21.50 -7.07
CA GLY A 203 -5.87 -20.79 -8.32
C GLY A 203 -4.39 -20.78 -8.67
N LYS A 204 -3.64 -21.82 -8.29
CA LYS A 204 -2.17 -21.96 -8.48
C LYS A 204 -1.67 -21.59 -9.89
N GLU A 205 -2.45 -21.86 -10.94
CA GLU A 205 -2.10 -21.51 -12.33
C GLU A 205 -1.99 -19.98 -12.56
N LYS A 206 -2.62 -19.17 -11.70
CA LYS A 206 -2.56 -17.70 -11.72
C LYS A 206 -1.51 -17.15 -10.75
N PHE A 207 -0.84 -18.00 -9.98
CA PHE A 207 0.10 -17.57 -8.95
C PHE A 207 1.31 -16.88 -9.58
N ARG A 208 1.51 -15.62 -9.20
CA ARG A 208 2.72 -14.85 -9.53
C ARG A 208 3.72 -14.95 -8.37
N PRO A 209 4.98 -15.34 -8.61
CA PRO A 209 5.98 -15.45 -7.55
C PRO A 209 6.40 -14.08 -6.99
N TYR A 210 6.88 -14.07 -5.75
CA TYR A 210 7.39 -12.87 -5.05
C TYR A 210 8.82 -12.46 -5.47
N THR A 211 9.28 -12.85 -6.66
CA THR A 211 10.69 -12.69 -7.06
C THR A 211 10.88 -11.79 -8.27
N TYR A 212 9.86 -11.10 -8.76
CA TYR A 212 9.98 -10.27 -9.96
C TYR A 212 10.89 -9.07 -9.74
N VAL A 213 10.80 -8.40 -8.58
CA VAL A 213 11.69 -7.29 -8.23
C VAL A 213 13.15 -7.77 -8.30
N GLU A 214 13.50 -8.77 -7.50
CA GLU A 214 14.88 -9.24 -7.37
C GLU A 214 15.43 -9.93 -8.63
N LYS A 215 14.64 -10.78 -9.30
CA LYS A 215 15.14 -11.60 -10.41
C LYS A 215 15.02 -10.93 -11.78
N GLN A 216 14.22 -9.88 -11.91
CA GLN A 216 13.99 -9.24 -13.21
C GLN A 216 14.26 -7.74 -13.18
N LEU A 217 13.67 -7.00 -12.24
CA LEU A 217 13.84 -5.54 -12.24
C LEU A 217 15.24 -5.11 -11.81
N ILE A 218 15.74 -5.62 -10.67
CA ILE A 218 17.05 -5.22 -10.13
C ILE A 218 18.20 -5.47 -11.12
N PRO A 219 18.29 -6.64 -11.81
CA PRO A 219 19.30 -6.88 -12.84
C PRO A 219 19.29 -5.88 -13.99
N GLU A 220 18.13 -5.32 -14.35
CA GLU A 220 18.05 -4.27 -15.37
C GLU A 220 18.43 -2.90 -14.81
N LEU A 221 18.03 -2.57 -13.57
CA LEU A 221 18.38 -1.29 -12.94
C LEU A 221 19.89 -1.15 -12.71
N ILE A 222 20.61 -2.21 -12.32
CA ILE A 222 22.06 -2.14 -12.09
C ILE A 222 22.87 -1.85 -13.36
N LYS A 223 22.30 -2.05 -14.56
CA LYS A 223 22.93 -1.69 -15.83
C LYS A 223 22.88 -0.19 -16.10
N GLU A 224 21.92 0.50 -15.49
CA GLU A 224 21.53 1.88 -15.81
C GLU A 224 21.77 2.84 -14.63
N LEU A 225 21.83 2.34 -13.40
CA LEU A 225 21.88 3.12 -12.16
C LEU A 225 22.98 2.64 -11.21
N ASP A 226 23.50 3.58 -10.42
CA ASP A 226 24.45 3.28 -9.34
C ASP A 226 23.80 2.40 -8.26
N ILE A 227 24.53 1.38 -7.80
CA ILE A 227 24.05 0.42 -6.79
C ILE A 227 23.57 1.11 -5.51
N ARG A 228 24.14 2.27 -5.14
CA ARG A 228 23.73 3.04 -3.96
C ARG A 228 22.32 3.60 -4.09
N ILE A 229 21.89 3.94 -5.31
CA ILE A 229 20.51 4.39 -5.57
C ILE A 229 19.55 3.20 -5.39
N ILE A 230 19.94 2.04 -5.89
CA ILE A 230 19.14 0.81 -5.78
C ILE A 230 19.02 0.38 -4.31
N ASP A 231 20.12 0.41 -3.55
CA ASP A 231 20.11 0.15 -2.10
C ASP A 231 19.22 1.15 -1.36
N LYS A 232 19.26 2.43 -1.73
CA LYS A 232 18.37 3.44 -1.16
C LYS A 232 16.89 3.07 -1.39
N ILE A 233 16.52 2.73 -2.62
CA ILE A 233 15.14 2.37 -2.96
C ILE A 233 14.69 1.08 -2.26
N GLN A 234 15.55 0.05 -2.21
CA GLN A 234 15.18 -1.26 -1.65
C GLN A 234 15.23 -1.33 -0.11
N LYS A 235 16.07 -0.53 0.54
CA LYS A 235 16.34 -0.66 1.98
C LYS A 235 15.98 0.60 2.75
N VAL A 236 16.44 1.76 2.29
CA VAL A 236 16.33 3.01 3.05
C VAL A 236 14.92 3.60 2.94
N ASN A 237 14.38 3.70 1.72
CA ASN A 237 13.04 4.23 1.49
C ASN A 237 11.97 3.44 2.27
N PRO A 238 11.87 2.09 2.19
CA PRO A 238 10.87 1.35 2.95
C PRO A 238 11.08 1.42 4.47
N LEU A 239 12.33 1.52 4.95
CA LEU A 239 12.61 1.73 6.38
C LEU A 239 11.93 3.01 6.90
N TYR A 240 12.09 4.13 6.19
CA TYR A 240 11.45 5.39 6.57
C TYR A 240 9.94 5.35 6.34
N ALA A 241 9.49 4.82 5.20
CA ALA A 241 8.07 4.75 4.86
C ALA A 241 7.26 3.93 5.87
N LEU A 242 7.82 2.85 6.41
CA LEU A 242 7.13 1.94 7.31
C LEU A 242 7.44 2.18 8.80
N SER A 243 8.28 3.16 9.12
CA SER A 243 8.58 3.53 10.50
C SER A 243 7.36 4.18 11.18
N ILE A 244 7.06 3.73 12.39
CA ILE A 244 6.08 4.38 13.27
C ILE A 244 6.80 5.55 13.96
N GLN A 245 6.19 6.73 13.95
CA GLN A 245 6.69 7.93 14.64
C GLN A 245 6.11 8.04 16.04
#